data_AF-A0A0A7V2G9-F1
#
_entry.id   AF-A0A0A7V2G9-F1
#
_cell.length_a   1.000
_cell.length_b   1.000
_cell.length_c   1.000
_cell.angle_alpha   90.00
_cell.angle_beta   90.00
_cell.angle_gamma   90.00
#
_symmetry.space_group_name_H-M   'P 1'
#
loop_
_entity.id
_entity.type
_entity.pdbx_description
1 polymer ?
#
loop_
_entity_poly.entity_id
_entity_poly.type
_entity_poly.pdbx_seq_one_letter_code
_entity_poly.pdbx_strand_id
1 'polypeptide(L)' 'MSPGIGLMDRRLKTEKDAISLATSGILKEYKTDSKEIKTLETKYDDDAGDWYVALGWEDKRAIVKMDSVLAKITEIKEI' A
#
# COMPACT_ATOMS: atom_id res chain seq x y z
N MET A 1 -30.37 16.87 -11.74
CA MET A 1 -29.24 15.96 -11.47
C MET A 1 -28.14 16.82 -10.90
N SER A 2 -27.85 16.67 -9.60
CA SER A 2 -26.68 17.30 -9.01
C SER A 2 -25.46 16.63 -9.63
N PRO A 3 -24.44 17.36 -10.10
CA PRO A 3 -23.20 16.75 -10.50
C PRO A 3 -22.66 16.06 -9.25
N GLY A 4 -22.78 14.73 -9.20
CA GLY A 4 -22.23 13.94 -8.11
C GLY A 4 -20.77 14.32 -8.01
N ILE A 5 -20.33 14.70 -6.82
CA ILE A 5 -18.92 14.93 -6.48
C ILE A 5 -18.14 13.81 -7.18
N GLY A 6 -17.50 14.15 -8.31
CA GLY A 6 -16.88 13.17 -9.17
C GLY A 6 -15.82 12.48 -8.33
N LEU A 7 -15.98 11.18 -8.13
CA LEU A 7 -14.97 10.29 -7.56
C LEU A 7 -13.61 10.75 -8.06
N MET A 8 -12.79 11.35 -7.20
CA MET A 8 -11.46 11.78 -7.60
C MET A 8 -10.74 10.56 -8.18
N ASP A 9 -10.17 10.71 -9.37
CA ASP A 9 -9.41 9.64 -10.01
C ASP A 9 -8.32 9.16 -9.05
N ARG A 10 -8.43 7.91 -8.58
CA ARG A 10 -7.44 7.31 -7.67
C ARG A 10 -6.08 7.30 -8.35
N ARG A 11 -5.02 7.69 -7.64
CA ARG A 11 -3.66 7.59 -8.15
C ARG A 11 -3.12 6.16 -8.06
N LEU A 12 -3.46 5.44 -6.99
CA LEU A 12 -3.12 4.03 -6.78
C LEU A 12 -4.27 3.14 -7.26
N LYS A 13 -4.33 2.90 -8.57
CA LYS A 13 -5.46 2.22 -9.21
C LYS A 13 -5.37 0.70 -9.15
N THR A 14 -4.16 0.17 -9.15
CA THR A 14 -3.93 -1.27 -9.28
C THR A 14 -3.22 -1.84 -8.07
N GLU A 15 -3.46 -3.12 -7.83
CA GLU A 15 -2.76 -3.89 -6.80
C GLU A 15 -1.24 -3.85 -7.00
N LYS A 16 -0.77 -3.90 -8.26
CA LYS A 16 0.66 -3.85 -8.59
C LYS A 16 1.30 -2.52 -8.17
N ASP A 17 0.60 -1.40 -8.38
CA ASP A 17 1.08 -0.09 -7.95
C ASP A 17 1.13 0.00 -6.43
N ALA A 18 0.13 -0.57 -5.74
CA ALA A 18 0.10 -0.65 -4.28
C ALA A 18 1.25 -1.47 -3.72
N ILE A 19 1.51 -2.66 -4.27
CA ILE A 19 2.63 -3.51 -3.87
C ILE A 19 3.97 -2.79 -4.11
N SER A 20 4.12 -2.10 -5.25
CA SER A 20 5.33 -1.35 -5.58
C SER A 20 5.60 -0.21 -4.59
N LEU A 21 4.56 0.56 -4.25
CA LEU A 21 4.66 1.62 -3.25
C LEU A 21 4.98 1.07 -1.85
N ALA A 22 4.27 0.02 -1.43
CA ALA A 22 4.51 -0.64 -0.14
C ALA A 22 5.94 -1.18 -0.02
N THR A 23 6.43 -1.84 -1.06
CA THR A 23 7.80 -2.38 -1.12
C THR A 23 8.81 -1.25 -1.00
N SER A 24 8.60 -0.14 -1.72
CA SER A 24 9.46 1.05 -1.63
C SER A 24 9.47 1.66 -0.22
N GLY A 25 8.32 1.63 0.47
CA GLY A 25 8.20 2.05 1.86
C GLY A 25 9.06 1.21 2.81
N ILE A 26 8.94 -0.12 2.72
CA ILE A 26 9.73 -1.05 3.55
C ILE A 26 11.23 -0.90 3.30
N LEU A 27 11.64 -0.81 2.02
CA LEU A 27 13.05 -0.60 1.67
C LEU A 27 13.63 0.65 2.30
N LYS A 28 12.86 1.74 2.31
CA LYS A 28 13.28 3.02 2.87
C LYS A 28 13.32 3.00 4.39
N GLU A 29 12.31 2.44 5.04
CA GLU A 29 12.18 2.43 6.50
C GLU A 29 13.20 1.48 7.14
N TYR A 30 13.36 0.28 6.58
CA TYR A 30 14.17 -0.78 7.17
C TYR A 30 15.57 -0.91 6.57
N LYS A 31 15.88 -0.15 5.51
CA LYS A 31 17.17 -0.21 4.79
C LYS A 31 17.55 -1.64 4.36
N THR A 32 16.55 -2.42 3.95
CA THR A 32 16.69 -3.81 3.49
C THR A 32 16.79 -3.90 1.97
N ASP A 33 17.08 -5.08 1.43
CA ASP A 33 17.10 -5.34 -0.01
C ASP A 33 15.75 -5.83 -0.56
N SER A 34 15.43 -5.42 -1.80
CA SER A 34 14.13 -5.73 -2.44
C SER A 34 13.93 -7.19 -2.78
N LYS A 35 15.04 -7.93 -2.94
CA LYS A 35 15.03 -9.36 -3.30
C LYS A 35 14.49 -10.24 -2.17
N GLU A 36 14.47 -9.73 -0.95
CA GLU A 36 14.06 -10.49 0.24
C GLU A 36 12.60 -10.21 0.63
N ILE A 37 12.01 -9.14 0.08
CA ILE A 37 10.63 -8.75 0.36
C ILE A 37 9.68 -9.62 -0.47
N LYS A 38 8.77 -10.30 0.22
CA LYS A 38 7.68 -11.07 -0.36
C LYS A 38 6.34 -10.46 0.00
N THR A 39 5.44 -10.38 -0.97
CA THR A 39 4.04 -10.02 -0.73
C THR A 39 3.30 -11.23 -0.16
N LEU A 40 2.72 -11.05 1.01
CA LEU A 40 1.95 -12.08 1.72
C LEU A 40 0.47 -11.98 1.40
N GLU A 41 -0.07 -10.76 1.44
CA GLU A 41 -1.48 -10.48 1.15
C GLU A 41 -1.63 -9.03 0.67
N THR A 42 -2.60 -8.79 -0.21
CA THR A 42 -2.99 -7.44 -0.62
C THR A 42 -4.50 -7.30 -0.55
N LYS A 43 -4.99 -6.19 0.01
CA LYS A 43 -6.41 -5.88 0.09
C LYS A 43 -6.68 -4.42 -0.22
N TYR A 44 -7.73 -4.18 -0.98
CA TYR A 44 -8.30 -2.85 -1.16
C TYR A 44 -9.56 -2.71 -0.29
N ASP A 45 -9.72 -1.55 0.32
CA ASP A 45 -10.91 -1.15 1.07
C ASP A 45 -11.69 -0.13 0.24
N ASP A 46 -12.81 -0.57 -0.35
CA ASP A 46 -13.67 0.26 -1.20
C ASP A 46 -14.39 1.36 -0.43
N ASP A 47 -14.65 1.18 0.87
CA ASP A 47 -15.31 2.17 1.72
C ASP A 47 -14.34 3.28 2.14
N ALA A 48 -13.12 2.92 2.54
CA ALA A 48 -12.09 3.87 2.96
C ALA A 48 -11.29 4.47 1.80
N GLY A 49 -11.22 3.78 0.66
CA GLY A 49 -10.33 4.15 -0.44
C GLY A 49 -8.86 3.86 -0.14
N ASP A 50 -8.58 2.86 0.70
CA ASP A 50 -7.24 2.54 1.18
C ASP A 50 -6.74 1.20 0.63
N TRP A 51 -5.43 1.10 0.40
CA TRP A 51 -4.76 -0.16 0.15
C TRP A 51 -4.02 -0.64 1.39
N TYR A 52 -4.06 -1.95 1.61
CA TYR A 52 -3.32 -2.64 2.66
C TYR A 52 -2.47 -3.72 2.00
N VAL A 53 -1.16 -3.66 2.18
CA VAL A 53 -0.23 -4.68 1.66
C VAL A 53 0.54 -5.26 2.83
N ALA A 54 0.40 -6.57 3.05
CA ALA A 54 1.23 -7.32 3.97
C ALA A 54 2.50 -7.79 3.26
N LEU A 55 3.65 -7.41 3.80
CA LEU A 55 4.97 -7.77 3.30
C LEU A 55 5.73 -8.55 4.38
N GLY A 56 6.53 -9.52 3.95
CA GLY A 56 7.47 -10.24 4.81
C GLY A 56 8.87 -10.27 4.20
N TRP A 57 9.88 -10.11 5.04
CA TRP A 57 11.29 -10.20 4.67
C TRP A 57 12.09 -10.69 5.87
N GLU A 58 13.10 -11.51 5.63
CA GLU A 58 13.82 -12.23 6.71
C GLU A 58 12.81 -12.91 7.67
N ASP A 59 12.88 -12.60 8.96
CA ASP A 59 11.95 -13.05 10.01
C ASP A 59 10.90 -11.99 10.39
N LYS A 60 10.81 -10.89 9.64
CA LYS A 60 9.92 -9.76 9.91
C LYS A 60 8.71 -9.74 8.99
N ARG A 61 7.64 -9.11 9.47
CA ARG A 61 6.41 -8.87 8.71
C ARG A 61 5.87 -7.49 9.04
N ALA A 62 5.30 -6.82 8.04
CA ALA A 62 4.62 -5.56 8.26
C ALA A 62 3.40 -5.42 7.35
N ILE A 63 2.43 -4.67 7.84
CA ILE A 63 1.28 -4.21 7.06
C ILE A 63 1.52 -2.75 6.70
N VAL A 64 1.45 -2.44 5.41
CA VAL A 64 1.56 -1.09 4.88
C VAL A 64 0.19 -0.60 4.47
N LYS A 65 -0.29 0.46 5.11
CA LYS A 65 -1.52 1.16 4.76
C LYS A 65 -1.21 2.35 3.85
N MET A 66 -1.99 2.50 2.78
CA MET A 66 -1.80 3.56 1.78
C MET A 66 -3.12 4.19 1.36
N ASP A 67 -3.13 5.51 1.25
CA ASP A 67 -4.21 6.28 0.65
C ASP A 67 -4.15 6.11 -0.88
N SER A 68 -5.22 5.57 -1.48
CA SER A 68 -5.26 5.31 -2.93
C SER A 68 -5.48 6.56 -3.78
N VAL A 69 -6.06 7.62 -3.21
CA VAL A 69 -6.32 8.89 -3.90
C VAL A 69 -5.02 9.68 -4.03
N LEU A 70 -4.25 9.77 -2.95
CA LEU A 70 -2.99 10.51 -2.91
C LEU A 70 -1.77 9.66 -3.29
N ALA A 71 -1.91 8.34 -3.36
CA ALA A 71 -0.82 7.38 -3.53
C ALA A 71 0.28 7.58 -2.48
N LYS A 72 -0.14 7.64 -1.21
CA LYS A 72 0.74 7.94 -0.08
C LYS A 72 0.64 6.86 0.98
N ILE A 73 1.79 6.40 1.47
CA ILE A 73 1.85 5.55 2.66
C ILE A 73 1.41 6.36 3.88
N THR A 74 0.39 5.88 4.58
CA THR A 74 -0.16 6.51 5.78
C THR A 74 0.31 5.81 7.04
N GLU A 75 0.60 4.51 6.99
CA GLU A 75 1.10 3.72 8.11
C GLU A 75 1.95 2.54 7.63
N ILE A 76 3.00 2.23 8.39
CA ILE A 76 3.76 0.98 8.30
C ILE A 76 3.77 0.38 9.70
N LYS A 77 3.19 -0.81 9.86
CA LYS A 77 3.07 -1.49 11.15
C LYS A 77 3.71 -2.86 11.11
N GLU A 78 4.81 -3.05 11.84
CA GLU A 78 5.44 -4.36 12.07
C GLU A 78 4.54 -5.24 12.97
N ILE A 79 4.50 -6.55 12.70
CA ILE A 79 3.68 -7.54 13.41
C ILE A 79 4.46 -8.77 13.84
#